data_AF-A0A851RIG5-F1
#
_entry.id   AF-A0A851RIG5-F1
#
_cell.length_a   1.000
_cell.length_b   1.000
_cell.length_c   1.000
_cell.angle_alpha   90.00
_cell.angle_beta   90.00
_cell.angle_gamma   90.00
#
_symmetry.space_group_name_H-M   'P 1'
#
loop_
_entity.id
_entity.type
_entity.pdbx_description
1 polymer ?
#
loop_
_entity_poly.entity_id
_entity_poly.type
_entity_poly.pdbx_seq_one_letter_code
_entity_poly.pdbx_strand_id
1 'polypeptide(L)'
;VIQYLLTGLFANISSAEVSCVALVGDISVLTLDPANWSIHFHWPWVSQAAAEGDGEKIMSQYKIALRNIIRFVHDTVQQTKQHYPLVVQSRAGCVLYPNMTNHGFLNVGWGGRDLVTFEVDKQRWEARQPSQVAEVVSKNLNRQKSVRVLLEYLLTIWICQSNFQILKRYGREILERQELPVATVFTRSPRLDQLLLVCHVTGFYPRPISVAWLRDGQEVPPGPALSTSTILPNADLTYQLRSVLAVAPRDGHSYACRVRHRSLGTRSLLIPWG
;
A
#
# COMPACT_ATOMS: atom_id res chain seq x y z
N VAL A 1 -3.40 3.66 8.44
CA VAL A 1 -4.11 2.57 7.72
C VAL A 1 -3.36 1.29 8.00
N ILE A 2 -4.09 0.21 8.27
CA ILE A 2 -3.55 -1.15 8.26
C ILE A 2 -4.26 -1.92 7.14
N GLN A 3 -3.52 -2.70 6.38
CA GLN A 3 -4.08 -3.46 5.25
C GLN A 3 -3.41 -4.81 5.09
N TYR A 4 -4.18 -5.79 4.66
CA TYR A 4 -3.79 -7.15 4.32
C TYR A 4 -4.06 -7.34 2.84
N LEU A 5 -3.01 -7.69 2.11
CA LEU A 5 -3.02 -7.92 0.67
C LEU A 5 -2.79 -9.40 0.44
N LEU A 6 -3.86 -10.14 0.16
CA LEU A 6 -3.80 -11.58 -0.10
C LEU A 6 -3.93 -11.86 -1.59
N THR A 7 -3.09 -12.75 -2.10
CA THR A 7 -3.11 -13.19 -3.50
C THR A 7 -3.13 -14.71 -3.53
N GLY A 8 -4.15 -15.28 -4.18
CA GLY A 8 -4.28 -16.70 -4.45
C GLY A 8 -4.08 -16.97 -5.94
N LEU A 9 -3.05 -17.74 -6.28
CA LEU A 9 -2.83 -18.28 -7.61
C LEU A 9 -3.36 -19.71 -7.64
N PHE A 10 -4.37 -19.96 -8.47
CA PHE A 10 -4.94 -21.29 -8.65
C PHE A 10 -4.47 -21.81 -10.01
N ALA A 11 -3.48 -22.71 -9.99
CA ALA A 11 -2.84 -23.21 -11.21
C ALA A 11 -3.68 -24.30 -11.90
N ASN A 12 -4.38 -25.12 -11.12
CA ASN A 12 -5.28 -26.18 -11.58
C ASN A 12 -6.28 -26.56 -10.48
N ILE A 13 -7.10 -27.57 -10.74
CA ILE A 13 -8.15 -28.04 -9.81
C ILE A 13 -7.64 -28.54 -8.45
N SER A 14 -6.36 -28.95 -8.38
CA SER A 14 -5.72 -29.52 -7.18
C SER A 14 -4.67 -28.61 -6.55
N SER A 15 -4.42 -27.42 -7.11
CA SER A 15 -3.30 -26.57 -6.74
C SER A 15 -3.73 -25.12 -6.55
N ALA A 16 -3.40 -24.58 -5.37
CA ALA A 16 -3.56 -23.19 -5.02
C ALA A 16 -2.38 -22.73 -4.15
N GLU A 17 -1.70 -21.67 -4.59
CA GLU A 17 -0.69 -20.97 -3.82
C GLU A 17 -1.30 -19.69 -3.27
N VAL A 18 -1.16 -19.46 -1.97
CA VAL A 18 -1.73 -18.27 -1.32
C VAL A 18 -0.66 -17.53 -0.54
N SER A 19 -0.42 -16.29 -0.94
CA SER A 19 0.48 -15.37 -0.26
C SER A 19 -0.32 -14.23 0.37
N CYS A 20 0.23 -13.63 1.42
CA CYS A 20 -0.34 -12.45 2.06
C CYS A 20 0.78 -11.52 2.52
N VAL A 21 0.58 -10.22 2.35
CA VAL A 21 1.42 -9.18 2.93
C VAL A 21 0.52 -8.28 3.78
N ALA A 22 0.86 -8.09 5.05
CA ALA A 22 0.23 -7.05 5.86
C ALA A 22 1.12 -5.81 5.95
N LEU A 23 0.52 -4.64 5.78
CA LEU A 23 1.17 -3.34 5.82
C LEU A 23 0.53 -2.47 6.91
N VAL A 24 1.37 -1.80 7.68
CA VAL A 24 0.96 -0.66 8.51
C VAL A 24 1.53 0.60 7.88
N GLY A 25 0.65 1.42 7.29
CA GLY A 25 1.09 2.45 6.35
C GLY A 25 1.74 1.81 5.13
N ASP A 26 3.02 2.09 4.94
CA ASP A 26 3.92 1.55 3.92
C ASP A 26 4.91 0.52 4.47
N ILE A 27 4.88 0.23 5.78
CA ILE A 27 5.78 -0.73 6.42
C ILE A 27 5.16 -2.13 6.36
N SER A 28 5.87 -3.06 5.74
CA SER A 28 5.50 -4.49 5.78
C SER A 28 5.79 -5.06 7.15
N VAL A 29 4.73 -5.55 7.82
CA VAL A 29 4.80 -6.06 9.19
C VAL A 29 4.81 -7.58 9.26
N LEU A 30 4.12 -8.25 8.32
CA LEU A 30 4.12 -9.70 8.22
C LEU A 30 3.89 -10.17 6.79
N THR A 31 4.38 -11.38 6.52
CA THR A 31 4.10 -12.13 5.29
C THR A 31 3.60 -13.53 5.60
N LEU A 32 2.82 -14.09 4.68
CA LEU A 32 2.40 -15.48 4.70
C LEU A 32 3.18 -16.26 3.64
N ASP A 33 3.88 -17.31 4.06
CA ASP A 33 4.62 -18.21 3.18
C ASP A 33 3.65 -19.03 2.31
N PRO A 34 3.74 -18.97 0.96
CA PRO A 34 2.89 -19.74 0.07
C PRO A 34 2.99 -21.26 0.23
N ALA A 35 4.14 -21.78 0.69
CA ALA A 35 4.44 -23.21 0.73
C ALA A 35 3.73 -23.94 1.88
N ASN A 36 3.61 -23.30 3.05
CA ASN A 36 3.12 -23.93 4.28
C ASN A 36 2.13 -23.05 5.08
N TRP A 37 1.86 -21.84 4.59
CA TRP A 37 1.08 -20.79 5.23
C TRP A 37 1.60 -20.44 6.64
N SER A 38 2.91 -20.49 6.90
CA SER A 38 3.48 -19.90 8.11
C SER A 38 3.51 -18.38 7.99
N ILE A 39 3.32 -17.71 9.12
CA ILE A 39 3.40 -16.26 9.20
C ILE A 39 4.82 -15.89 9.61
N HIS A 40 5.45 -15.05 8.80
CA HIS A 40 6.76 -14.47 9.08
C HIS A 40 6.57 -13.02 9.50
N PHE A 41 6.90 -12.72 10.75
CA PHE A 41 6.93 -11.35 11.24
C PHE A 41 8.26 -10.70 10.83
N HIS A 42 8.18 -9.54 10.16
CA HIS A 42 9.37 -8.82 9.72
C HIS A 42 10.04 -8.02 10.83
N TRP A 43 9.34 -7.84 11.96
CA TRP A 43 9.82 -7.04 13.07
C TRP A 43 9.53 -7.70 14.43
N PRO A 44 10.47 -7.66 15.39
CA PRO A 44 10.25 -8.19 16.73
C PRO A 44 9.03 -7.57 17.42
N TRP A 45 8.83 -6.26 17.27
CA TRP A 45 7.72 -5.54 17.88
C TRP A 45 6.35 -6.00 17.35
N VAL A 46 6.28 -6.52 16.12
CA VAL A 46 5.04 -7.08 15.56
C VAL A 46 4.74 -8.43 16.19
N SER A 47 5.75 -9.30 16.36
CA SER A 47 5.54 -10.58 17.05
C SER A 47 5.11 -10.41 18.51
N GLN A 48 5.65 -9.39 19.20
CA GLN A 48 5.23 -9.05 20.56
C GLN A 48 3.80 -8.51 20.60
N ALA A 49 3.44 -7.62 19.67
CA ALA A 49 2.08 -7.11 19.53
C ALA A 49 1.07 -8.23 19.23
N ALA A 50 1.44 -9.21 18.40
CA ALA A 50 0.56 -10.32 18.02
C ALA A 50 0.28 -11.30 19.17
N ALA A 51 1.13 -11.32 20.20
CA ALA A 51 0.93 -12.11 21.42
C ALA A 51 -0.02 -11.42 22.42
N GLU A 52 -0.42 -10.16 22.17
CA GLU A 52 -1.34 -9.42 23.03
C GLU A 52 -2.79 -9.48 22.52
N GLY A 53 -3.74 -9.50 23.44
CA GLY A 53 -5.16 -9.48 23.15
C GLY A 53 -5.64 -10.73 22.41
N ASP A 54 -6.57 -10.56 21.46
CA ASP A 54 -7.13 -11.68 20.68
C ASP A 54 -6.21 -12.18 19.54
N GLY A 55 -4.97 -11.67 19.47
CA GLY A 55 -4.02 -12.00 18.41
C GLY A 55 -3.78 -13.50 18.29
N GLU A 56 -3.40 -14.18 19.37
CA GLU A 56 -3.17 -15.64 19.37
C GLU A 56 -4.39 -16.44 18.90
N LYS A 57 -5.58 -16.07 19.35
CA LYS A 57 -6.82 -16.76 19.00
C LYS A 57 -7.09 -16.66 17.50
N ILE A 58 -6.95 -15.47 16.91
CA ILE A 58 -7.15 -15.28 15.47
C ILE A 58 -6.04 -15.97 14.66
N MET A 59 -4.82 -15.90 15.16
CA MET A 59 -3.66 -16.60 14.60
C MET A 59 -3.78 -18.13 14.71
N SER A 60 -4.61 -18.68 15.59
CA SER A 60 -4.87 -20.12 15.62
C SER A 60 -5.82 -20.59 14.49
N GLN A 61 -6.66 -19.70 13.97
CA GLN A 61 -7.76 -20.07 13.05
C GLN A 61 -7.51 -19.69 11.58
N TYR A 62 -6.53 -18.83 11.26
CA TYR A 62 -6.37 -18.32 9.90
C TYR A 62 -6.16 -19.44 8.86
N LYS A 63 -5.43 -20.51 9.18
CA LYS A 63 -5.21 -21.62 8.23
C LYS A 63 -6.53 -22.31 7.85
N ILE A 64 -7.47 -22.43 8.78
CA ILE A 64 -8.80 -22.99 8.49
C ILE A 64 -9.58 -22.03 7.58
N ALA A 65 -9.52 -20.72 7.85
CA ALA A 65 -10.13 -19.72 6.98
C ALA A 65 -9.57 -19.78 5.56
N LEU A 66 -8.24 -19.87 5.40
CA LEU A 66 -7.60 -20.01 4.08
C LEU A 66 -8.06 -21.26 3.33
N ARG A 67 -8.14 -22.42 4.00
CA ARG A 67 -8.67 -23.66 3.37
C ARG A 67 -10.10 -23.49 2.88
N ASN A 68 -10.93 -22.82 3.67
CA ASN A 68 -12.32 -22.56 3.30
C ASN A 68 -12.43 -21.59 2.12
N ILE A 69 -11.58 -20.56 2.08
CA ILE A 69 -11.49 -19.62 0.95
C ILE A 69 -11.05 -20.34 -0.33
N ILE A 70 -10.01 -21.17 -0.26
CA ILE A 70 -9.51 -21.95 -1.39
C ILE A 70 -10.61 -22.85 -1.95
N ARG A 71 -11.29 -23.60 -1.07
CA ARG A 71 -12.42 -24.45 -1.47
C ARG A 71 -13.53 -23.64 -2.15
N PHE A 72 -13.91 -22.52 -1.54
CA PHE A 72 -14.93 -21.62 -2.10
C PHE A 72 -14.56 -21.12 -3.51
N VAL A 73 -13.29 -20.82 -3.76
CA VAL A 73 -12.83 -20.42 -5.10
C VAL A 73 -12.93 -21.60 -6.07
N HIS A 74 -12.46 -22.80 -5.72
CA HIS A 74 -12.60 -23.98 -6.60
C HIS A 74 -14.07 -24.30 -6.92
N ASP A 75 -14.96 -24.25 -5.92
CA ASP A 75 -16.40 -24.47 -6.12
C ASP A 75 -17.00 -23.42 -7.06
N THR A 76 -16.58 -22.15 -6.90
CA THR A 76 -17.00 -21.06 -7.79
C THR A 76 -16.53 -21.29 -9.23
N VAL A 77 -15.27 -21.72 -9.43
CA VAL A 77 -14.71 -22.04 -10.75
C VAL A 77 -15.54 -23.12 -11.44
N GLN A 78 -15.86 -24.20 -10.72
CA GLN A 78 -16.68 -25.28 -11.25
C GLN A 78 -18.11 -24.83 -11.58
N GLN A 79 -18.76 -24.09 -10.66
CA GLN A 79 -20.13 -23.60 -10.83
C GLN A 79 -20.26 -22.63 -12.01
N THR A 80 -19.25 -21.79 -12.23
CA THR A 80 -19.25 -20.73 -13.26
C THR A 80 -18.42 -21.10 -14.49
N LYS A 81 -17.98 -22.36 -14.58
CA LYS A 81 -17.19 -22.93 -15.69
C LYS A 81 -15.99 -22.04 -16.08
N GLN A 82 -15.32 -21.47 -15.09
CA GLN A 82 -14.10 -20.68 -15.33
C GLN A 82 -12.92 -21.62 -15.61
N HIS A 83 -11.88 -21.07 -16.23
CA HIS A 83 -10.67 -21.83 -16.56
C HIS A 83 -9.52 -21.46 -15.62
N TYR A 84 -8.66 -22.44 -15.37
CA TYR A 84 -7.35 -22.23 -14.79
C TYR A 84 -6.32 -21.90 -15.89
N PRO A 85 -5.21 -21.23 -15.57
CA PRO A 85 -4.90 -20.64 -14.27
C PRO A 85 -5.71 -19.36 -14.02
N LEU A 86 -5.94 -19.03 -12.75
CA LEU A 86 -6.58 -17.78 -12.37
C LEU A 86 -5.97 -17.20 -11.08
N VAL A 87 -6.13 -15.90 -10.93
CA VAL A 87 -5.65 -15.16 -9.76
C VAL A 87 -6.83 -14.51 -9.05
N VAL A 88 -6.96 -14.78 -7.76
CA VAL A 88 -7.90 -14.09 -6.87
C VAL A 88 -7.10 -13.23 -5.91
N GLN A 89 -7.49 -11.97 -5.76
CA GLN A 89 -6.83 -11.05 -4.84
C GLN A 89 -7.84 -10.53 -3.83
N SER A 90 -7.43 -10.32 -2.58
CA SER A 90 -8.23 -9.59 -1.63
C SER A 90 -7.42 -8.50 -0.95
N ARG A 91 -8.07 -7.36 -0.74
CA ARG A 91 -7.55 -6.21 -0.01
C ARG A 91 -8.48 -5.95 1.16
N ALA A 92 -8.04 -6.34 2.34
CA ALA A 92 -8.77 -6.16 3.59
C ALA A 92 -8.03 -5.19 4.50
N GLY A 93 -8.72 -4.50 5.39
CA GLY A 93 -8.05 -3.66 6.37
C GLY A 93 -8.95 -2.59 6.92
N CYS A 94 -8.32 -1.56 7.47
CA CYS A 94 -9.07 -0.43 7.98
C CYS A 94 -8.26 0.87 8.00
N VAL A 95 -9.01 1.97 8.00
CA VAL A 95 -8.52 3.33 8.23
C VAL A 95 -9.00 3.77 9.61
N LEU A 96 -8.09 4.20 10.48
CA LEU A 96 -8.42 4.83 11.75
C LEU A 96 -8.08 6.33 11.63
N TYR A 97 -9.07 7.17 11.85
CA TYR A 97 -8.96 8.62 11.72
C TYR A 97 -8.55 9.27 13.05
N PRO A 98 -8.03 10.52 13.02
CA PRO A 98 -7.63 11.24 14.25
C PRO A 98 -8.77 11.48 15.25
N ASN A 99 -10.01 11.59 14.76
CA ASN A 99 -11.21 11.72 15.59
C ASN A 99 -11.70 10.40 16.19
N MET A 100 -10.87 9.35 16.17
CA MET A 100 -11.17 7.98 16.66
C MET A 100 -12.25 7.23 15.90
N THR A 101 -12.85 7.80 14.85
CA THR A 101 -13.70 7.05 13.93
C THR A 101 -12.85 6.11 13.07
N ASN A 102 -13.46 5.04 12.57
CA ASN A 102 -12.78 4.10 11.70
C ASN A 102 -13.64 3.71 10.50
N HIS A 103 -12.98 3.17 9.49
CA HIS A 103 -13.62 2.64 8.29
C HIS A 103 -12.90 1.36 7.86
N GLY A 104 -13.58 0.23 8.05
CA GLY A 104 -13.15 -1.07 7.55
C GLY A 104 -13.37 -1.20 6.04
N PHE A 105 -12.57 -2.01 5.37
CA PHE A 105 -12.77 -2.32 3.95
C PHE A 105 -12.36 -3.75 3.65
N LEU A 106 -13.05 -4.38 2.70
CA LEU A 106 -12.69 -5.68 2.14
C LEU A 106 -13.16 -5.77 0.68
N ASN A 107 -12.19 -5.76 -0.22
CA ASN A 107 -12.40 -5.88 -1.66
C ASN A 107 -11.83 -7.20 -2.15
N VAL A 108 -12.51 -7.83 -3.11
CA VAL A 108 -12.05 -9.05 -3.77
C VAL A 108 -12.00 -8.80 -5.28
N GLY A 109 -10.87 -9.14 -5.89
CA GLY A 109 -10.65 -9.09 -7.32
C GLY A 109 -10.44 -10.49 -7.91
N TRP A 110 -10.78 -10.63 -9.19
CA TRP A 110 -10.67 -11.86 -9.96
C TRP A 110 -10.05 -11.56 -11.32
N GLY A 111 -8.91 -12.18 -11.62
CA GLY A 111 -8.14 -11.92 -12.85
C GLY A 111 -7.64 -10.46 -12.96
N GLY A 112 -7.31 -9.83 -11.82
CA GLY A 112 -6.83 -8.45 -11.77
C GLY A 112 -7.91 -7.36 -11.93
N ARG A 113 -9.20 -7.73 -11.86
CA ARG A 113 -10.33 -6.79 -11.91
C ARG A 113 -11.20 -6.90 -10.66
N ASP A 114 -11.87 -5.83 -10.29
CA ASP A 114 -12.80 -5.81 -9.16
C ASP A 114 -13.95 -6.81 -9.37
N LEU A 115 -14.23 -7.65 -8.37
CA LEU A 115 -15.30 -8.65 -8.42
C LEU A 115 -16.44 -8.31 -7.45
N VAL A 116 -16.13 -8.27 -6.16
CA VAL A 116 -17.08 -7.96 -5.08
C VAL A 116 -16.44 -7.11 -4.00
N THR A 117 -17.24 -6.31 -3.30
CA THR A 117 -16.85 -5.57 -2.09
C THR A 117 -17.75 -5.97 -0.92
N PHE A 118 -17.23 -5.96 0.29
CA PHE A 118 -18.03 -6.08 1.50
C PHE A 118 -18.33 -4.69 2.06
N GLU A 119 -19.59 -4.28 1.93
CA GLU A 119 -20.13 -3.07 2.56
C GLU A 119 -20.29 -3.33 4.06
N VAL A 120 -19.31 -2.87 4.83
CA VAL A 120 -19.17 -3.16 6.26
C VAL A 120 -20.40 -2.71 7.05
N ASP A 121 -20.86 -1.48 6.84
CA ASP A 121 -22.00 -0.89 7.56
C ASP A 121 -23.32 -1.64 7.30
N LYS A 122 -23.48 -2.17 6.08
CA LYS A 122 -24.67 -2.95 5.68
C LYS A 122 -24.50 -4.45 5.93
N GLN A 123 -23.31 -4.87 6.36
CA GLN A 123 -22.89 -6.26 6.45
C GLN A 123 -23.25 -7.06 5.20
N ARG A 124 -22.96 -6.53 4.01
CA ARG A 124 -23.45 -7.08 2.73
C ARG A 124 -22.37 -7.09 1.66
N TRP A 125 -22.32 -8.17 0.88
CA TRP A 125 -21.47 -8.25 -0.30
C TRP A 125 -22.17 -7.66 -1.52
N GLU A 126 -21.50 -6.73 -2.20
CA GLU A 126 -21.96 -6.09 -3.42
C GLU A 126 -21.08 -6.48 -4.61
N ALA A 127 -21.71 -6.81 -5.74
CA ALA A 127 -21.01 -7.04 -6.99
C ALA A 127 -20.48 -5.72 -7.56
N ARG A 128 -19.23 -5.72 -8.03
CA ARG A 128 -18.58 -4.54 -8.63
C ARG A 128 -18.66 -4.50 -10.15
N GLN A 129 -19.11 -5.59 -10.77
CA GLN A 129 -19.26 -5.72 -12.21
C GLN A 129 -20.42 -6.66 -12.56
N PRO A 130 -21.13 -6.43 -13.68
CA PRO A 130 -22.18 -7.33 -14.16
C PRO A 130 -21.54 -8.56 -14.82
N SER A 131 -21.18 -9.55 -14.00
CA SER A 131 -20.61 -10.82 -14.46
C SER A 131 -21.21 -11.99 -13.68
N GLN A 132 -21.36 -13.14 -14.35
CA GLN A 132 -21.88 -14.36 -13.72
C GLN A 132 -21.11 -14.72 -12.45
N VAL A 133 -19.77 -14.58 -12.47
CA VAL A 133 -18.91 -14.86 -11.30
C VAL A 133 -19.25 -13.91 -10.14
N ALA A 134 -19.39 -12.61 -10.39
CA ALA A 134 -19.69 -11.63 -9.34
C ALA A 134 -21.09 -11.85 -8.72
N GLU A 135 -22.09 -12.20 -9.55
CA GLU A 135 -23.44 -12.51 -9.08
C GLU A 135 -23.45 -13.77 -8.20
N VAL A 136 -22.83 -14.85 -8.66
CA VAL A 136 -22.74 -16.12 -7.91
C VAL A 136 -21.98 -15.92 -6.60
N VAL A 137 -20.82 -15.26 -6.64
CA VAL A 137 -19.99 -15.00 -5.45
C VAL A 137 -20.73 -14.12 -4.44
N SER A 138 -21.30 -12.98 -4.86
CA SER A 138 -22.02 -12.09 -3.94
C SER A 138 -23.24 -12.78 -3.31
N LYS A 139 -24.01 -13.54 -4.10
CA LYS A 139 -25.16 -14.31 -3.59
C LYS A 139 -24.74 -15.37 -2.58
N ASN A 140 -23.69 -16.14 -2.86
CA ASN A 140 -23.21 -17.20 -1.97
C ASN A 140 -22.62 -16.62 -0.67
N LEU A 141 -21.86 -15.53 -0.74
CA LEU A 141 -21.31 -14.86 0.45
C LEU A 141 -22.43 -14.21 1.29
N ASN A 142 -23.46 -13.64 0.67
CA ASN A 142 -24.60 -13.06 1.39
C ASN A 142 -25.43 -14.08 2.18
N ARG A 143 -25.46 -15.34 1.75
CA ARG A 143 -26.11 -16.45 2.48
C ARG A 143 -25.38 -16.81 3.78
N GLN A 144 -24.09 -16.50 3.91
CA GLN A 144 -23.28 -16.86 5.07
C GLN A 144 -23.38 -15.81 6.19
N LYS A 145 -24.49 -15.80 6.94
CA LYS A 145 -24.74 -14.80 8.00
C LYS A 145 -23.61 -14.74 9.03
N SER A 146 -23.14 -15.89 9.53
CA SER A 146 -22.07 -15.96 10.53
C SER A 146 -20.75 -15.34 10.04
N VAL A 147 -20.39 -15.58 8.78
CA VAL A 147 -19.18 -15.01 8.17
C VAL A 147 -19.31 -13.50 8.02
N ARG A 148 -20.48 -12.98 7.62
CA ARG A 148 -20.69 -11.53 7.50
C ARG A 148 -20.57 -10.80 8.84
N VAL A 149 -21.13 -11.36 9.91
CA VAL A 149 -21.00 -10.80 11.27
C VAL A 149 -19.54 -10.86 11.74
N LEU A 150 -18.85 -11.97 11.50
CA LEU A 150 -17.43 -12.09 11.85
C LEU A 150 -16.57 -11.08 11.08
N LEU A 151 -16.81 -10.87 9.79
CA LEU A 151 -16.07 -9.92 8.97
C LEU A 151 -16.27 -8.47 9.45
N GLU A 152 -17.49 -8.09 9.81
CA GLU A 152 -17.75 -6.77 10.39
C GLU A 152 -16.91 -6.59 11.67
N TYR A 153 -17.03 -7.49 12.65
CA TYR A 153 -16.24 -7.46 13.88
C TYR A 153 -14.72 -7.39 13.62
N LEU A 154 -14.21 -8.22 12.69
CA LEU A 154 -12.78 -8.24 12.36
C LEU A 154 -12.32 -6.90 11.77
N LEU A 155 -13.09 -6.31 10.86
CA LEU A 155 -12.72 -5.09 10.14
C LEU A 155 -12.88 -3.82 10.99
N THR A 156 -13.90 -3.74 11.85
CA THR A 156 -14.24 -2.54 12.63
C THR A 156 -13.59 -2.53 14.02
N ILE A 157 -13.63 -3.66 14.72
CA ILE A 157 -13.21 -3.75 16.13
C ILE A 157 -11.80 -4.35 16.22
N TRP A 158 -11.61 -5.58 15.77
CA TRP A 158 -10.34 -6.29 16.02
C TRP A 158 -9.17 -5.66 15.27
N ILE A 159 -9.23 -5.54 13.94
CA ILE A 159 -8.14 -4.93 13.15
C ILE A 159 -7.95 -3.47 13.56
N CYS A 160 -9.04 -2.73 13.74
CA CYS A 160 -8.98 -1.27 13.74
C CYS A 160 -8.84 -0.63 15.12
N GLN A 161 -9.63 -1.08 16.09
CA GLN A 161 -9.62 -0.49 17.43
C GLN A 161 -8.63 -1.19 18.35
N SER A 162 -8.51 -2.51 18.25
CA SER A 162 -7.60 -3.29 19.09
C SER A 162 -6.20 -3.40 18.45
N ASN A 163 -6.06 -4.21 17.40
CA ASN A 163 -4.77 -4.58 16.83
C ASN A 163 -3.98 -3.37 16.30
N PHE A 164 -4.62 -2.44 15.59
CA PHE A 164 -3.90 -1.26 15.09
C PHE A 164 -3.37 -0.35 16.20
N GLN A 165 -4.05 -0.25 17.35
CA GLN A 165 -3.55 0.53 18.49
C GLN A 165 -2.37 -0.17 19.18
N ILE A 166 -2.44 -1.49 19.35
CA ILE A 166 -1.33 -2.29 19.87
C ILE A 166 -0.10 -2.13 18.96
N LEU A 167 -0.28 -2.32 17.65
CA LEU A 167 0.80 -2.15 16.67
C LEU A 167 1.39 -0.73 16.67
N LYS A 168 0.55 0.32 16.81
CA LYS A 168 1.04 1.69 16.96
C LYS A 168 1.88 1.89 18.21
N ARG A 169 1.47 1.30 19.33
CA ARG A 169 2.20 1.41 20.61
C ARG A 169 3.57 0.74 20.52
N TYR A 170 3.62 -0.50 20.03
CA TYR A 170 4.85 -1.28 19.91
C TYR A 170 5.77 -0.77 18.80
N GLY A 171 5.21 -0.39 17.65
CA GLY A 171 5.94 0.05 16.47
C GLY A 171 6.20 1.55 16.40
N ARG A 172 5.93 2.31 17.47
CA ARG A 172 5.94 3.78 17.45
C ARG A 172 7.20 4.37 16.83
N GLU A 173 8.36 3.91 17.28
CA GLU A 173 9.66 4.39 16.80
C GLU A 173 9.80 4.23 15.29
N ILE A 174 9.45 3.06 14.75
CA ILE A 174 9.56 2.73 13.33
C ILE A 174 8.48 3.42 12.49
N LEU A 175 7.25 3.50 13.00
CA LEU A 175 6.10 4.08 12.31
C LEU A 175 6.15 5.62 12.24
N GLU A 176 6.69 6.25 13.29
CA GLU A 176 6.80 7.71 13.42
C GLU A 176 8.19 8.26 13.05
N ARG A 177 9.13 7.40 12.64
CA ARG A 177 10.48 7.83 12.25
C ARG A 177 10.44 8.87 11.15
N GLN A 178 11.49 9.67 11.09
CA GLN A 178 11.64 10.74 10.12
C GLN A 178 13.08 10.77 9.64
N GLU A 179 13.27 10.44 8.37
CA GLU A 179 14.59 10.47 7.72
C GLU A 179 14.72 11.75 6.89
N LEU A 180 15.89 12.40 6.97
CA LEU A 180 16.15 13.63 6.24
C LEU A 180 16.38 13.35 4.75
N PRO A 181 15.75 14.11 3.83
CA PRO A 181 16.12 14.03 2.42
C PRO A 181 17.56 14.48 2.21
N VAL A 182 18.28 13.76 1.35
CA VAL A 182 19.52 14.22 0.73
C VAL A 182 19.19 14.60 -0.70
N ALA A 183 19.61 15.80 -1.11
CA ALA A 183 19.34 16.33 -2.43
C ALA A 183 20.64 16.74 -3.13
N THR A 184 20.76 16.37 -4.40
CA THR A 184 21.90 16.73 -5.26
C THR A 184 21.36 17.34 -6.56
N VAL A 185 22.05 18.36 -7.05
CA VAL A 185 21.74 19.01 -8.32
C VAL A 185 22.91 18.82 -9.29
N PHE A 186 22.62 18.34 -10.48
CA PHE A 186 23.60 18.16 -11.55
C PHE A 186 22.96 18.39 -12.91
N THR A 187 23.78 18.49 -13.96
CA THR A 187 23.30 18.76 -15.32
C THR A 187 23.40 17.55 -16.23
N ARG A 188 22.53 17.50 -17.24
CA ARG A 188 22.65 16.63 -18.41
C ARG A 188 22.40 17.43 -19.66
N SER A 189 23.23 17.25 -20.68
CA SER A 189 23.09 17.93 -21.98
C SER A 189 22.75 16.91 -23.05
N PRO A 190 21.46 16.60 -23.29
CA PRO A 190 21.05 15.65 -24.32
C PRO A 190 21.33 16.18 -25.74
N ARG A 191 21.40 17.51 -25.90
CA ARG A 191 21.69 18.22 -27.16
C ARG A 191 22.51 19.48 -26.85
N LEU A 192 23.13 20.07 -27.88
CA LEU A 192 23.95 21.30 -27.73
C LEU A 192 23.14 22.52 -27.28
N ASP A 193 21.86 22.57 -27.65
CA ASP A 193 20.92 23.67 -27.40
C ASP A 193 20.01 23.45 -26.18
N GLN A 194 20.16 22.32 -25.48
CA GLN A 194 19.30 21.95 -24.36
C GLN A 194 20.12 21.53 -23.14
N LEU A 195 19.87 22.22 -22.02
CA LEU A 195 20.43 21.87 -20.72
C LEU A 195 19.33 21.36 -19.80
N LEU A 196 19.51 20.18 -19.23
CA LEU A 196 18.60 19.61 -18.24
C LEU A 196 19.24 19.73 -16.86
N LEU A 197 18.61 20.49 -15.98
CA LEU A 197 18.94 20.52 -14.56
C LEU A 197 18.20 19.36 -13.89
N VAL A 198 18.93 18.51 -13.16
CA VAL A 198 18.38 17.34 -12.48
C VAL A 198 18.60 17.50 -10.99
N CYS A 199 17.50 17.51 -10.23
CA CYS A 199 17.50 17.43 -8.78
C CYS A 199 17.14 16.01 -8.37
N HIS A 200 18.11 15.25 -7.86
CA HIS A 200 17.89 13.91 -7.31
C HIS A 200 17.77 14.02 -5.79
N VAL A 201 16.62 13.60 -5.27
CA VAL A 201 16.31 13.60 -3.84
C VAL A 201 16.16 12.15 -3.38
N THR A 202 16.84 11.75 -2.31
CA THR A 202 16.87 10.36 -1.82
C THR A 202 16.96 10.30 -0.29
N GLY A 203 16.73 9.13 0.30
CA GLY A 203 16.94 8.87 1.73
C GLY A 203 15.85 9.43 2.65
N PHE A 204 14.74 9.92 2.11
CA PHE A 204 13.68 10.54 2.93
C PHE A 204 12.59 9.54 3.33
N TYR A 205 12.03 9.77 4.52
CA TYR A 205 10.84 9.09 5.02
C TYR A 205 10.13 10.02 6.02
N PRO A 206 8.79 10.17 5.99
CA PRO A 206 7.81 9.39 5.23
C PRO A 206 7.69 9.77 3.74
N ARG A 207 6.90 8.99 2.98
CA ARG A 207 6.73 9.17 1.52
C ARG A 207 6.36 10.59 1.05
N PRO A 208 5.47 11.36 1.73
CA PRO A 208 5.04 12.67 1.24
C PRO A 208 6.16 13.72 1.23
N ILE A 209 6.44 14.30 0.07
CA ILE A 209 7.49 15.30 -0.15
C ILE A 209 7.05 16.31 -1.21
N SER A 210 7.59 17.54 -1.15
CA SER A 210 7.40 18.57 -2.16
C SER A 210 8.77 19.01 -2.70
N VAL A 211 8.92 18.97 -4.02
CA VAL A 211 10.14 19.37 -4.73
C VAL A 211 9.76 20.37 -5.81
N ALA A 212 10.42 21.52 -5.79
CA ALA A 212 10.15 22.62 -6.72
C ALA A 212 11.47 23.20 -7.24
N TRP A 213 11.46 23.68 -8.47
CA TRP A 213 12.55 24.48 -9.01
C TRP A 213 12.29 25.96 -8.76
N LEU A 214 13.35 26.68 -8.41
CA LEU A 214 13.37 28.13 -8.34
C LEU A 214 14.20 28.67 -9.50
N ARG A 215 13.69 29.68 -10.20
CA ARG A 215 14.42 30.54 -11.13
C ARG A 215 14.47 31.93 -10.52
N ASP A 216 15.66 32.44 -10.25
CA ASP A 216 15.88 33.74 -9.60
C ASP A 216 15.06 33.90 -8.30
N GLY A 217 15.02 32.83 -7.51
CA GLY A 217 14.27 32.75 -6.26
C GLY A 217 12.75 32.55 -6.40
N GLN A 218 12.20 32.64 -7.61
CA GLN A 218 10.78 32.43 -7.88
C GLN A 218 10.48 31.00 -8.32
N GLU A 219 9.38 30.42 -7.84
CA GLU A 219 8.99 29.05 -8.16
C GLU A 219 8.58 28.91 -9.63
N VAL A 220 9.19 27.94 -10.32
CA VAL A 220 8.86 27.62 -11.71
C VAL A 220 7.51 26.90 -11.74
N PRO A 221 6.51 27.41 -12.48
CA PRO A 221 5.20 26.79 -12.54
C PRO A 221 5.26 25.44 -13.29
N PRO A 222 4.29 24.53 -13.05
CA PRO A 222 4.14 23.31 -13.83
C PRO A 222 4.03 23.62 -15.32
N GLY A 223 4.75 22.87 -16.15
CA GLY A 223 4.74 23.04 -17.60
C GLY A 223 5.63 22.04 -18.32
N PRO A 224 5.69 22.07 -19.66
CA PRO A 224 6.42 21.08 -20.46
C PRO A 224 7.93 21.00 -20.15
N ALA A 225 8.53 22.09 -19.65
CA ALA A 225 9.93 22.14 -19.28
C ALA A 225 10.23 21.49 -17.92
N LEU A 226 9.22 21.27 -17.07
CA LEU A 226 9.37 20.75 -15.71
C LEU A 226 8.75 19.36 -15.62
N SER A 227 9.56 18.37 -15.25
CA SER A 227 9.11 16.99 -15.06
C SER A 227 9.61 16.45 -13.74
N THR A 228 8.71 16.01 -12.87
CA THR A 228 9.04 15.33 -11.62
C THR A 228 8.61 13.87 -11.71
N SER A 229 9.55 12.95 -11.46
CA SER A 229 9.30 11.51 -11.50
C SER A 229 8.36 11.08 -10.39
N THR A 230 7.77 9.89 -10.56
CA THR A 230 7.14 9.19 -9.44
C THR A 230 8.15 8.96 -8.32
N ILE A 231 7.65 8.90 -7.08
CA ILE A 231 8.45 8.52 -5.91
C ILE A 231 8.68 7.01 -5.95
N LEU A 232 9.96 6.60 -5.89
CA LEU A 232 10.41 5.22 -5.91
C LEU A 232 10.85 4.79 -4.50
N PRO A 233 10.56 3.54 -4.08
CA PRO A 233 11.03 3.01 -2.81
C PRO A 233 12.50 2.59 -2.87
N ASN A 234 13.19 2.70 -1.75
CA ASN A 234 14.51 2.11 -1.51
C ASN A 234 14.38 0.86 -0.63
N ALA A 235 15.40 0.00 -0.63
CA ALA A 235 15.40 -1.25 0.15
C ALA A 235 15.42 -1.01 1.67
N ASP A 236 15.92 0.14 2.11
CA ASP A 236 16.01 0.59 3.51
C ASP A 236 14.72 1.28 4.01
N LEU A 237 13.62 1.17 3.26
CA LEU A 237 12.34 1.81 3.55
C LEU A 237 12.39 3.35 3.57
N THR A 238 13.35 3.93 2.86
CA THR A 238 13.33 5.34 2.45
C THR A 238 12.83 5.47 1.02
N TYR A 239 12.74 6.71 0.54
CA TYR A 239 12.23 7.03 -0.78
C TYR A 239 13.22 7.88 -1.58
N GLN A 240 13.03 7.87 -2.90
CA GLN A 240 13.76 8.72 -3.82
C GLN A 240 12.88 9.24 -4.96
N LEU A 241 13.24 10.38 -5.55
CA LEU A 241 12.64 10.93 -6.75
C LEU A 241 13.62 11.81 -7.53
N ARG A 242 13.30 12.12 -8.78
CA ARG A 242 14.04 13.08 -9.59
C ARG A 242 13.11 14.17 -10.11
N SER A 243 13.52 15.43 -10.00
CA SER A 243 12.87 16.55 -10.68
C SER A 243 13.82 17.13 -11.72
N VAL A 244 13.33 17.32 -12.93
CA VAL A 244 14.11 17.75 -14.10
C VAL A 244 13.51 19.04 -14.63
N LEU A 245 14.36 20.04 -14.85
CA LEU A 245 14.00 21.31 -15.48
C LEU A 245 14.84 21.50 -16.74
N ALA A 246 14.18 21.67 -17.89
CA ALA A 246 14.82 22.06 -19.14
C ALA A 246 15.03 23.59 -19.17
N VAL A 247 16.26 24.01 -19.44
CA VAL A 247 16.67 25.42 -19.53
C VAL A 247 17.53 25.65 -20.78
N ALA A 248 17.57 26.89 -21.25
CA ALA A 248 18.48 27.26 -22.33
C ALA A 248 19.91 27.39 -21.76
N PRO A 249 20.95 26.90 -22.46
CA PRO A 249 22.33 27.14 -22.04
C PRO A 249 22.63 28.65 -21.94
N ARG A 250 23.24 29.08 -20.84
CA ARG A 250 23.67 30.47 -20.62
C ARG A 250 22.54 31.50 -20.71
N ASP A 251 21.35 31.15 -20.22
CA ASP A 251 20.20 32.06 -20.17
C ASP A 251 20.33 33.21 -19.14
N GLY A 252 21.38 33.19 -18.32
CA GLY A 252 21.69 34.24 -17.34
C GLY A 252 20.88 34.14 -16.05
N HIS A 253 20.07 33.10 -15.88
CA HIS A 253 19.25 32.89 -14.71
C HIS A 253 19.97 32.02 -13.65
N SER A 254 19.68 32.30 -12.39
CA SER A 254 20.06 31.45 -11.28
C SER A 254 18.97 30.40 -11.02
N TYR A 255 19.38 29.16 -10.73
CA TYR A 255 18.41 28.11 -10.41
C TYR A 255 18.74 27.41 -9.10
N ALA A 256 17.71 26.94 -8.41
CA ALA A 256 17.87 26.11 -7.23
C ALA A 256 16.76 25.08 -7.12
N CYS A 257 17.08 23.89 -6.62
CA CYS A 257 16.09 22.91 -6.22
C CYS A 257 15.69 23.15 -4.77
N ARG A 258 14.39 23.33 -4.51
CA ARG A 258 13.82 23.46 -3.18
C ARG A 258 13.09 22.17 -2.78
N VAL A 259 13.48 21.60 -1.65
CA VAL A 259 12.85 20.40 -1.08
C VAL A 259 12.19 20.75 0.25
N ARG A 260 10.91 20.42 0.37
CA ARG A 260 10.12 20.49 1.61
C ARG A 260 9.68 19.09 2.00
N HIS A 261 9.95 18.72 3.23
CA HIS A 261 9.64 17.41 3.77
C HIS A 261 9.39 17.54 5.28
N ARG A 262 8.51 16.69 5.84
CA ARG A 262 8.10 16.81 7.26
C ARG A 262 9.28 16.71 8.23
N SER A 263 10.30 15.90 7.91
CA SER A 263 11.52 15.78 8.73
C SER A 263 12.36 17.05 8.80
N LEU A 264 12.12 18.03 7.93
CA LEU A 264 12.76 19.34 7.95
C LEU A 264 11.97 20.37 8.79
N GLY A 265 10.80 20.00 9.32
CA GLY A 265 9.91 20.92 10.03
C GLY A 265 9.45 22.07 9.14
N THR A 266 9.73 23.31 9.57
CA THR A 266 9.41 24.54 8.80
C THR A 266 10.49 24.93 7.79
N ARG A 267 11.65 24.23 7.80
CA ARG A 267 12.78 24.52 6.91
C ARG A 267 12.61 23.82 5.56
N SER A 268 13.36 24.29 4.57
CA SER A 268 13.50 23.64 3.27
C SER A 268 14.97 23.47 2.93
N LEU A 269 15.32 22.38 2.25
CA LEU A 269 16.64 22.27 1.62
C LEU A 269 16.61 23.08 0.33
N LEU A 270 17.61 23.94 0.15
CA LEU A 270 17.83 24.72 -1.06
C LEU A 270 19.18 24.30 -1.64
N ILE A 271 19.14 23.64 -2.78
CA ILE A 271 20.33 23.16 -3.47
C ILE A 271 20.50 24.01 -4.73
N PRO A 272 21.39 25.02 -4.73
CA PRO A 272 21.63 25.84 -5.89
C PRO A 272 22.25 25.02 -7.04
N TRP A 273 21.92 25.42 -8.26
CA TRP A 273 22.66 25.05 -9.45
C TRP A 273 23.58 26.22 -9.81
N GLY A 274 24.88 26.01 -9.67
CA GLY A 274 25.92 27.02 -9.90
C GLY A 274 27.28 26.46 -9.52
#